data_AF-A0A554LIV3-F1
#
_entry.id   AF-A0A554LIV3-F1
#
_cell.length_a   1.000
_cell.length_b   1.000
_cell.length_c   1.000
_cell.angle_alpha   90.00
_cell.angle_beta   90.00
_cell.angle_gamma   90.00
#
_symmetry.space_group_name_H-M   'P 1'
#
loop_
_entity.id
_entity.type
_entity.pdbx_description
1 polymer ?
#
loop_
_entity_poly.entity_id
_entity_poly.type
_entity_poly.pdbx_seq_one_letter_code
_entity_poly.pdbx_strand_id
1 'polypeptide(L)'
;MVMAMQEVMLSLLAAFIREDIERKGRVVLKVWGNHAVEGAQKAIAAAQSRFEGKRTLTCQVDKPTGEDDQLSGRVTTFILACEQPTPSEVRHESKS
;
A
#
# COMPACT_ATOMS: atom_id res chain seq x y z
N MET A 1 -5.06 24.62 11.27
CA MET A 1 -4.22 24.64 10.06
C MET A 1 -3.32 23.40 9.91
N VAL A 2 -3.02 22.65 10.98
CA VAL A 2 -2.18 21.42 10.92
C VAL A 2 -2.87 20.24 10.21
N MET A 3 -4.21 20.12 10.29
CA MET A 3 -4.95 19.01 9.66
C MET A 3 -4.84 19.00 8.13
N ALA A 4 -4.92 20.16 7.48
CA ALA A 4 -4.85 20.27 6.02
C ALA A 4 -3.50 19.79 5.46
N MET A 5 -2.41 20.03 6.19
CA MET A 5 -1.07 19.62 5.74
C MET A 5 -0.89 18.09 5.82
N GLN A 6 -1.48 17.45 6.83
CA GLN A 6 -1.46 16.00 6.97
C GLN A 6 -2.27 15.31 5.85
N GLU A 7 -3.44 15.86 5.49
CA GLU A 7 -4.27 15.34 4.40
C GLU A 7 -3.61 15.48 3.02
N VAL A 8 -2.92 16.60 2.78
CA VAL A 8 -2.14 16.81 1.55
C VAL A 8 -0.98 15.81 1.46
N MET A 9 -0.24 15.60 2.56
CA MET A 9 0.84 14.60 2.59
C MET A 9 0.32 13.17 2.32
N LEU A 10 -0.80 12.79 2.93
CA LEU A 10 -1.40 11.47 2.71
C LEU A 10 -1.85 11.29 1.25
N SER A 11 -2.39 12.34 0.64
CA SER A 11 -2.84 12.31 -0.77
C SER A 11 -1.66 12.20 -1.74
N LEU A 12 -0.57 12.94 -1.49
CA LEU A 12 0.66 12.85 -2.29
C LEU A 12 1.31 11.46 -2.16
N LEU A 13 1.34 10.91 -0.95
CA LEU A 13 1.89 9.58 -0.72
C LEU A 13 1.06 8.50 -1.43
N ALA A 14 -0.27 8.58 -1.38
CA ALA A 14 -1.15 7.67 -2.11
C ALA A 14 -0.96 7.76 -3.63
N ALA A 15 -0.80 8.97 -4.17
CA ALA A 15 -0.51 9.18 -5.60
C ALA A 15 0.86 8.60 -6.00
N PHE A 16 1.89 8.82 -5.17
CA PHE A 16 3.22 8.25 -5.39
C PHE A 16 3.21 6.73 -5.39
N ILE A 17 2.56 6.11 -4.40
CA ILE A 17 2.40 4.65 -4.30
C ILE A 17 1.76 4.11 -5.58
N ARG A 18 0.68 4.75 -6.04
CA ARG A 18 -0.01 4.36 -7.26
C ARG A 18 0.90 4.46 -8.47
N GLU A 19 1.54 5.60 -8.69
CA GLU A 19 2.40 5.81 -9.86
C GLU A 19 3.56 4.81 -9.89
N ASP A 20 4.20 4.56 -8.75
CA ASP A 20 5.34 3.64 -8.69
C ASP A 20 4.90 2.19 -8.95
N ILE A 21 3.71 1.80 -8.48
CA ILE A 21 3.11 0.49 -8.80
C ILE A 21 2.69 0.41 -10.27
N GLU A 22 2.12 1.46 -10.86
CA GLU A 22 1.79 1.49 -12.28
C GLU A 22 3.05 1.38 -13.17
N ARG A 23 4.17 1.97 -12.74
CA ARG A 23 5.45 1.96 -13.47
C ARG A 23 6.25 0.67 -13.27
N LYS A 24 6.35 0.16 -12.04
CA LYS A 24 7.26 -0.94 -11.66
C LYS A 24 6.53 -2.24 -11.29
N GLY A 25 5.21 -2.20 -11.18
CA GLY A 25 4.39 -3.32 -10.70
C GLY A 25 4.44 -3.54 -9.19
N ARG A 26 5.37 -2.88 -8.48
CA ARG A 26 5.62 -3.05 -7.04
C ARG A 26 6.26 -1.81 -6.43
N VAL A 27 5.93 -1.53 -5.17
CA VAL A 27 6.63 -0.56 -4.31
C VAL A 27 6.86 -1.16 -2.92
N VAL A 28 7.95 -0.72 -2.26
CA VAL A 28 8.28 -1.11 -0.89
C VAL A 28 8.37 0.15 -0.03
N LEU A 29 7.56 0.23 1.02
CA LEU A 29 7.57 1.34 1.98
C LEU A 29 8.16 0.84 3.30
N LYS A 30 9.23 1.46 3.76
CA LYS A 30 9.80 1.24 5.09
C LYS A 30 9.44 2.40 5.97
N VAL A 31 8.82 2.13 7.12
CA VAL A 31 8.24 3.17 7.96
C VAL A 31 8.69 2.98 9.39
N TRP A 32 9.16 4.05 10.00
CA TRP A 32 9.70 4.04 11.35
C TRP A 32 8.72 4.67 12.34
N GLY A 33 8.37 3.93 13.40
CA GLY A 33 7.52 4.42 14.48
C GLY A 33 6.01 4.27 14.21
N ASN A 34 5.26 4.07 15.29
CA ASN A 34 3.85 3.66 15.23
C ASN A 34 2.94 4.69 14.53
N HIS A 35 3.14 5.99 14.76
CA HIS A 35 2.34 7.03 14.10
C HIS A 35 2.57 7.07 12.58
N ALA A 36 3.79 6.81 12.13
CA ALA A 36 4.10 6.77 10.71
C ALA A 36 3.50 5.51 10.06
N VAL A 37 3.47 4.39 10.78
CA VAL A 37 2.79 3.15 10.36
C VAL A 37 1.30 3.39 10.12
N GLU A 38 0.61 4.07 11.04
CA GLU A 38 -0.82 4.42 10.86
C GLU A 38 -1.03 5.34 9.64
N GLY A 39 -0.14 6.31 9.43
CA GLY A 39 -0.17 7.20 8.26
C GLY A 39 0.04 6.43 6.95
N ALA A 40 0.99 5.50 6.93
CA ALA A 40 1.25 4.64 5.78
C ALA A 40 0.05 3.74 5.46
N GLN A 41 -0.58 3.13 6.47
CA GLN A 41 -1.79 2.33 6.28
C GLN A 41 -2.94 3.13 5.67
N LYS A 42 -3.16 4.37 6.13
CA LYS A 42 -4.17 5.27 5.54
C LYS A 42 -3.87 5.62 4.09
N ALA A 43 -2.63 5.93 3.76
CA ALA A 43 -2.21 6.23 2.38
C ALA A 43 -2.36 5.01 1.45
N ILE A 44 -2.03 3.80 1.95
CA ILE A 44 -2.21 2.55 1.22
C ILE A 44 -3.69 2.29 0.94
N ALA A 45 -4.56 2.42 1.94
CA ALA A 45 -6.00 2.25 1.75
C ALA A 45 -6.56 3.25 0.72
N ALA A 46 -6.11 4.51 0.78
CA ALA A 46 -6.49 5.54 -0.19
C ALA A 46 -5.94 5.27 -1.60
N ALA A 47 -4.79 4.60 -1.74
CA ALA A 47 -4.28 4.14 -3.01
C ALA A 47 -5.13 2.96 -3.54
N GLN A 48 -5.43 1.96 -2.70
CA GLN A 48 -6.23 0.78 -3.05
C GLN A 48 -7.63 1.16 -3.58
N SER A 49 -8.33 2.07 -2.89
CA SER A 49 -9.65 2.54 -3.34
C SER A 49 -9.60 3.20 -4.73
N ARG A 50 -8.47 3.78 -5.13
CA ARG A 50 -8.28 4.40 -6.45
C ARG A 50 -7.89 3.41 -7.56
N PHE A 51 -7.58 2.16 -7.23
CA PHE A 51 -7.29 1.09 -8.20
C PHE A 51 -8.55 0.35 -8.67
N GLU A 52 -9.75 0.69 -8.16
CA GLU A 52 -11.02 0.09 -8.56
C GLU A 52 -11.21 0.17 -10.09
N GLY A 53 -11.15 -1.00 -10.74
CA GLY A 53 -11.55 -1.16 -12.13
C GLY A 53 -10.75 -2.17 -12.95
N LYS A 54 -9.46 -2.42 -12.67
CA LYS A 54 -8.65 -3.31 -13.56
C LYS A 54 -7.56 -4.16 -12.90
N ARG A 55 -7.16 -3.92 -11.65
CA ARG A 55 -6.07 -4.67 -10.98
C ARG A 55 -6.27 -4.72 -9.47
N THR A 56 -5.96 -5.85 -8.86
CA THR A 56 -6.00 -6.01 -7.40
C THR A 56 -4.66 -5.59 -6.83
N LEU A 57 -4.66 -4.62 -5.92
CA LEU A 57 -3.45 -4.18 -5.22
C LEU A 57 -3.29 -4.99 -3.94
N THR A 58 -2.35 -5.94 -3.96
CA THR A 58 -2.01 -6.73 -2.77
C THR A 58 -1.04 -5.95 -1.90
N CYS A 59 -1.31 -5.95 -0.60
CA CYS A 59 -0.47 -5.36 0.42
C CYS A 59 -0.01 -6.46 1.36
N GLN A 60 1.28 -6.76 1.33
CA GLN A 60 1.91 -7.63 2.31
C GLN A 60 2.63 -6.75 3.33
N VAL A 61 2.29 -6.94 4.61
CA VAL A 61 2.97 -6.29 5.72
C VAL A 61 3.96 -7.30 6.30
N ASP A 62 5.24 -7.05 6.08
CA ASP A 62 6.27 -7.79 6.81
C ASP A 62 6.27 -7.31 8.25
N LYS A 63 5.98 -8.25 9.16
CA LYS A 63 6.08 -7.99 10.60
C LYS A 63 7.51 -7.54 10.91
N PRO A 64 7.71 -6.62 11.87
CA PRO A 64 9.04 -6.19 12.25
C PRO A 64 9.87 -7.42 12.64
N THR A 65 10.88 -7.76 11.83
CA THR A 65 11.92 -8.71 12.23
C THR A 65 12.74 -8.00 13.30
N GLY A 66 12.47 -8.39 14.54
CA GLY A 66 13.15 -7.83 15.70
C GLY A 66 14.60 -8.29 15.73
N GLU A 67 15.47 -7.51 15.11
CA GLU A 67 16.87 -7.32 15.47
C GLU A 67 17.32 -6.02 14.78
N ASP A 68 17.21 -4.91 15.51
CA ASP A 68 18.37 -4.07 15.82
C ASP A 68 17.95 -2.90 16.73
N ASP A 69 18.58 -2.92 17.90
CA ASP A 69 18.86 -1.82 18.81
C ASP A 69 17.75 -1.14 19.63
N GLN A 70 17.99 -1.11 20.94
CA GLN A 70 17.11 -0.60 22.00
C GLN A 70 17.02 0.94 22.02
N LEU A 71 17.60 1.61 21.03
CA LEU A 71 17.47 3.03 20.68
C LEU A 71 16.60 3.26 19.42
N SER A 72 16.23 2.18 18.73
CA SER A 72 15.72 2.15 17.35
C SER A 72 14.23 1.80 17.32
N GLY A 73 13.40 2.78 17.00
CA GLY A 73 11.97 2.55 16.80
C GLY A 73 11.70 1.44 15.77
N ARG A 74 10.59 0.71 15.99
CA ARG A 74 10.18 -0.42 15.14
C ARG A 74 10.01 0.05 13.69
N VAL A 75 10.74 -0.57 12.76
CA VAL A 75 10.54 -0.40 11.33
C VAL A 75 9.52 -1.44 10.84
N THR A 76 8.45 -0.96 10.22
CA THR A 76 7.46 -1.80 9.53
C THR A 76 7.70 -1.66 8.03
N THR A 77 7.73 -2.79 7.33
CA THR A 77 7.86 -2.80 5.86
C THR A 77 6.53 -3.20 5.23
N PHE A 78 6.04 -2.38 4.30
CA PHE A 78 4.89 -2.67 3.46
C PHE A 78 5.37 -2.94 2.05
N ILE A 79 4.98 -4.07 1.49
CA ILE A 79 5.21 -4.44 0.10
C ILE A 79 3.87 -4.37 -0.61
N LEU A 80 3.78 -3.49 -1.60
CA LEU A 80 2.57 -3.29 -2.38
C LEU A 80 2.86 -3.73 -3.81
N ALA A 81 2.01 -4.58 -4.36
CA ALA A 81 2.15 -5.06 -5.72
C ALA A 81 0.81 -5.02 -6.45
N CYS A 82 0.87 -4.82 -7.76
CA CYS A 82 -0.29 -4.97 -8.63
C CYS A 82 -0.30 -6.41 -9.14
N GLU A 83 -1.23 -7.23 -8.66
CA GLU A 83 -1.50 -8.49 -9.32
C GLU A 83 -2.47 -8.21 -10.47
N GLN A 84 -2.04 -8.58 -11.69
CA GLN A 84 -2.99 -8.72 -12.77
C GLN A 84 -3.99 -9.80 -12.36
N PRO A 85 -5.31 -9.56 -12.46
CA PRO A 85 -6.26 -10.65 -12.28
C PRO A 85 -5.88 -11.73 -13.29
N THR A 86 -5.46 -12.89 -12.80
CA THR A 86 -5.30 -14.05 -13.68
C THR A 86 -6.65 -14.29 -14.35
N PRO A 87 -6.71 -14.49 -15.68
CA PRO A 87 -7.97 -14.65 -16.41
C PRO A 87 -8.81 -15.88 -16.01
N SER A 88 -8.45 -16.60 -14.95
CA SER A 88 -9.09 -17.81 -14.46
C SER A 88 -10.39 -17.58 -13.67
N GLU A 89 -10.77 -16.33 -13.35
CA GLU A 89 -12.02 -16.00 -12.64
C GLU A 89 -13.13 -15.41 -13.52
N VAL A 90 -13.01 -15.49 -14.85
CA VAL A 90 -14.19 -15.43 -15.73
C VAL A 90 -14.65 -16.87 -15.97
N ARG A 91 -15.10 -17.54 -14.90
CA ARG A 91 -15.95 -18.72 -15.09
C ARG A 91 -17.24 -18.21 -15.72
N HIS A 92 -17.34 -18.45 -17.02
CA HIS A 92 -18.57 -18.45 -17.79
C HIS A 92 -19.74 -18.95 -16.93
N GLU A 93 -20.60 -18.05 -16.45
CA GLU A 93 -22.02 -18.40 -16.34
C GLU A 93 -22.56 -18.44 -17.78
N SER A 94 -22.28 -19.55 -18.43
CA SER A 94 -22.99 -20.00 -19.61
C SER A 94 -24.05 -21.00 -19.18
N LYS A 95 -25.29 -20.71 -19.57
CA LYS A 95 -26.50 -21.55 -19.51
C LYS A 95 -27.14 -21.68 -18.12
N SER A 96 -28.47 -21.63 -18.00
CA SER A 96 -29.48 -22.04 -18.97
C SER A 96 -30.82 -21.35 -18.77
#